data_AF-A0A2G9V003-F1
#
_entry.id   AF-A0A2G9V003-F1
#
_cell.length_a   1.000
_cell.length_b   1.000
_cell.length_c   1.000
_cell.angle_alpha   90.00
_cell.angle_beta   90.00
_cell.angle_gamma   90.00
#
_symmetry.space_group_name_H-M   'P 1'
#
loop_
_entity.id
_entity.type
_entity.pdbx_description
1 polymer ?
#
loop_
_entity_poly.entity_id
_entity_poly.type
_entity_poly.pdbx_seq_one_letter_code
_entity_poly.pdbx_strand_id
1 'polypeptide(L)'
;MLVELPATAAGFEYCWLPYEQASVYMDKDFAPVHLSYVAPCVVQLDAYEVLGSVNLKKERVEAAIDGRVLTLDGPKIRTLKVLCRKDRDDTMTI
;
A
#
# COMPACT_ATOMS: atom_id res chain seq x y z
N MET A 1 2.95 -9.91 11.20
CA MET A 1 4.06 -9.10 10.66
C MET A 1 4.24 -9.50 9.20
N LEU A 2 4.37 -8.53 8.29
CA LEU A 2 4.69 -8.82 6.89
C LEU A 2 6.19 -9.13 6.78
N VAL A 3 6.56 -10.10 5.96
CA VAL A 3 7.95 -10.53 5.74
C VAL A 3 8.23 -10.56 4.25
N GLU A 4 9.34 -9.98 3.83
CA GLU A 4 9.84 -10.10 2.47
C GLU A 4 10.58 -11.43 2.32
N LEU A 5 10.11 -12.26 1.39
CA LEU A 5 10.76 -13.52 1.05
C LEU A 5 11.85 -13.29 0.00
N PRO A 6 12.88 -14.15 -0.06
CA PRO A 6 13.86 -14.08 -1.13
C PRO A 6 13.22 -14.14 -2.51
N ALA A 7 13.78 -13.40 -3.47
CA ALA A 7 13.29 -13.33 -4.85
C ALA A 7 13.14 -14.70 -5.53
N THR A 8 13.95 -15.68 -5.15
CA THR A 8 13.89 -17.06 -5.67
C THR A 8 12.69 -17.86 -5.18
N ALA A 9 11.98 -17.37 -4.16
CA ALA A 9 10.84 -18.03 -3.53
C ALA A 9 9.52 -17.25 -3.68
N ALA A 10 9.58 -15.96 -4.03
CA ALA A 10 8.41 -15.11 -4.24
C ALA A 10 8.23 -14.79 -5.73
N GLY A 11 7.05 -15.06 -6.28
CA GLY A 11 6.67 -14.67 -7.65
C GLY A 11 6.34 -13.18 -7.81
N PHE A 12 6.60 -12.37 -6.79
CA PHE A 12 6.36 -10.93 -6.78
C PHE A 12 7.43 -10.21 -5.97
N GLU A 13 7.52 -8.90 -6.16
CA GLU A 13 8.31 -7.98 -5.33
C GLU A 13 7.40 -6.93 -4.69
N TYR A 14 7.82 -6.36 -3.55
CA TYR A 14 7.09 -5.26 -2.94
C TYR A 14 7.51 -3.91 -3.53
N CYS A 15 6.53 -3.04 -3.76
CA CYS A 15 6.76 -1.67 -4.21
C CYS A 15 5.80 -0.71 -3.53
N TRP A 16 6.21 0.55 -3.40
CA TRP A 16 5.38 1.62 -2.87
C TRP A 16 4.83 2.45 -4.03
N LEU A 17 3.51 2.49 -4.18
CA LEU A 17 2.84 3.24 -5.25
C LEU A 17 1.94 4.33 -4.68
N PRO A 18 1.75 5.47 -5.38
CA PRO A 18 0.75 6.46 -4.99
C PRO A 18 -0.65 5.83 -4.90
N TYR A 19 -1.46 6.26 -3.93
CA TYR A 19 -2.82 5.74 -3.73
C TYR A 19 -3.65 5.79 -5.01
N GLU A 20 -3.57 6.87 -5.78
CA GLU A 20 -4.32 7.02 -7.03
C GLU A 20 -4.00 5.91 -8.07
N GLN A 21 -2.78 5.38 -8.05
CA GLN A 21 -2.38 4.26 -8.89
C GLN A 21 -2.78 2.94 -8.23
N ALA A 22 -2.51 2.79 -6.93
CA ALA A 22 -2.79 1.60 -6.16
C ALA A 22 -4.29 1.29 -6.03
N SER A 23 -5.17 2.29 -6.08
CA SER A 23 -6.63 2.12 -6.00
C SER A 23 -7.26 1.60 -7.29
N VAL A 24 -6.54 1.68 -8.42
CA VAL A 24 -7.01 1.26 -9.75
C VAL A 24 -6.08 0.17 -10.29
N TYR A 25 -6.11 -0.99 -9.63
CA TYR A 25 -5.19 -2.11 -9.87
C TYR A 25 -5.76 -3.24 -10.74
N MET A 26 -7.02 -3.14 -11.19
CA MET A 26 -7.57 -4.14 -12.11
C MET A 26 -6.78 -4.14 -13.43
N ASP A 27 -6.45 -5.34 -13.90
CA ASP A 27 -5.67 -5.57 -15.13
C ASP A 27 -4.26 -4.96 -15.10
N LYS A 28 -3.68 -4.77 -13.91
CA LYS A 28 -2.30 -4.33 -13.71
C LYS A 28 -1.40 -5.49 -13.29
N ASP A 29 -0.10 -5.31 -13.50
CA ASP A 29 0.98 -6.17 -13.01
C ASP A 29 1.27 -5.97 -11.51
N PHE A 30 0.47 -5.15 -10.83
CA PHE A 30 0.57 -4.90 -9.40
C PHE A 30 -0.80 -4.94 -8.72
N ALA A 31 -0.79 -5.23 -7.42
CA ALA A 31 -1.97 -5.09 -6.56
C ALA A 31 -1.55 -4.61 -5.16
N PRO A 32 -2.38 -3.83 -4.45
CA PRO A 32 -2.14 -3.50 -3.05
C PRO A 32 -1.93 -4.76 -2.20
N VAL A 33 -1.03 -4.70 -1.24
CA VAL A 33 -0.98 -5.70 -0.17
C VAL A 33 -2.15 -5.41 0.76
N HIS A 34 -3.14 -6.30 0.83
CA HIS A 34 -4.34 -6.03 1.62
C HIS A 34 -4.82 -7.24 2.41
N LEU A 35 -5.45 -6.97 3.54
CA LEU A 35 -6.32 -7.89 4.27
C LEU A 35 -7.74 -7.35 4.18
N SER A 36 -8.63 -8.08 3.51
CA SER A 36 -9.95 -7.57 3.12
C SER A 36 -9.78 -6.24 2.35
N TYR A 37 -10.34 -5.13 2.83
CA TYR A 37 -10.23 -3.82 2.18
C TYR A 37 -9.12 -2.92 2.74
N VAL A 38 -8.27 -3.43 3.65
CA VAL A 38 -7.28 -2.61 4.37
C VAL A 38 -5.88 -2.92 3.87
N ALA A 39 -5.15 -1.89 3.45
CA ALA A 39 -3.77 -1.98 2.98
C ALA A 39 -2.83 -1.09 3.81
N PRO A 40 -1.55 -1.46 3.98
CA PRO A 40 -0.54 -0.58 4.59
C PRO A 40 -0.29 0.65 3.72
N CYS A 41 -0.16 1.82 4.35
CA CYS A 41 0.22 3.04 3.64
C CYS A 41 1.18 3.91 4.46
N VAL A 42 1.90 4.80 3.78
CA VAL A 42 2.74 5.83 4.40
C VAL A 42 2.03 7.17 4.32
N VAL A 43 1.89 7.80 5.48
CA VAL A 43 1.30 9.12 5.67
C VAL A 43 2.39 10.17 5.85
N GLN A 44 2.44 11.13 4.95
CA GLN A 44 3.32 12.29 5.08
C GLN A 44 2.71 13.28 6.09
N LEU A 45 3.45 13.58 7.15
CA LEU A 45 3.13 14.60 8.14
C LEU A 45 4.27 15.58 8.24
N ASP A 46 4.11 16.79 7.71
CA ASP A 46 5.10 17.88 7.72
C ASP A 46 6.56 17.41 7.61
N ALA A 47 7.22 17.12 8.75
CA ALA A 47 8.62 16.73 8.86
C ALA A 47 8.92 15.22 8.84
N TYR A 48 7.93 14.33 8.88
CA TYR A 48 8.12 12.88 9.00
C TYR A 48 7.06 12.05 8.26
N GLU A 49 7.39 10.79 8.01
CA GLU A 49 6.50 9.79 7.44
C GLU A 49 6.02 8.83 8.54
N VAL A 50 4.74 8.48 8.54
CA VAL A 50 4.15 7.53 9.50
C VAL A 50 3.52 6.37 8.77
N LEU A 51 3.78 5.15 9.23
CA LEU A 51 3.07 3.96 8.75
C LEU A 51 1.65 3.95 9.30
N GLY A 52 0.67 3.89 8.41
CA GLY A 52 -0.74 3.77 8.72
C GLY A 52 -1.41 2.67 7.90
N SER A 53 -2.73 2.77 7.80
CA SER A 53 -3.53 1.89 6.97
C SER A 53 -4.54 2.69 6.15
N VAL A 54 -4.82 2.21 4.95
CA VAL A 54 -5.88 2.75 4.08
C VAL A 54 -6.96 1.70 3.91
N ASN A 55 -8.21 2.09 4.11
CA ASN A 55 -9.37 1.31 3.70
C ASN A 55 -9.76 1.68 2.27
N LEU A 56 -9.42 0.82 1.31
CA LEU A 56 -9.63 1.03 -0.13
C LEU A 56 -11.10 1.15 -0.51
N LYS A 57 -12.02 0.55 0.27
CA LYS A 57 -13.46 0.62 0.02
C LYS A 57 -14.08 1.93 0.53
N LYS A 58 -13.55 2.47 1.62
CA LYS A 58 -14.03 3.71 2.25
C LYS A 58 -13.25 4.96 1.84
N GLU A 59 -12.15 4.78 1.11
CA GLU A 59 -11.21 5.85 0.75
C GLU A 59 -10.75 6.66 1.98
N ARG A 60 -10.36 5.94 3.04
CA ARG A 60 -10.02 6.53 4.33
C ARG A 60 -8.75 5.94 4.91
N VAL A 61 -7.88 6.82 5.39
CA VAL A 61 -6.58 6.52 5.99
C VAL A 61 -6.62 6.78 7.49
N GLU A 62 -5.98 5.90 8.25
CA GLU A 62 -5.80 6.04 9.69
C GLU A 62 -4.35 5.74 10.07
N ALA A 63 -3.77 6.60 10.91
CA ALA A 63 -2.42 6.44 11.46
C ALA A 63 -2.42 6.83 12.94
N ALA A 64 -1.79 6.02 13.79
CA ALA A 64 -1.70 6.29 15.23
C ALA A 64 -0.35 6.92 15.57
N ILE A 65 -0.38 8.09 16.19
CA ILE A 65 0.81 8.83 16.62
C ILE A 65 0.49 9.67 17.85
N ASP A 66 1.41 9.73 18.82
CA ASP A 66 1.30 10.53 20.05
C ASP A 66 -0.02 10.34 20.82
N GLY A 67 -0.48 9.09 20.91
CA GLY A 67 -1.73 8.73 21.60
C GLY A 67 -3.01 9.20 20.88
N ARG A 68 -2.91 9.66 19.63
CA ARG A 68 -4.04 10.08 18.79
C ARG A 68 -4.12 9.24 17.53
N VAL A 69 -5.30 9.20 16.92
CA VAL A 69 -5.52 8.62 15.59
C VAL A 69 -5.78 9.76 14.62
N LEU A 70 -4.84 9.96 13.70
CA LEU A 70 -5.05 10.82 12.55
C LEU A 70 -5.96 10.11 11.56
N THR A 71 -6.91 10.84 10.99
CA THR A 71 -7.75 10.36 9.88
C THR A 71 -7.61 11.28 8.69
N LEU A 72 -7.42 10.71 7.49
CA LEU A 72 -7.42 11.43 6.22
C LEU A 72 -8.37 10.74 5.24
N ASP A 73 -9.09 11.52 4.44
CA ASP A 73 -9.99 11.03 3.39
C ASP A 73 -10.01 11.99 2.19
N GLY A 74 -10.68 11.56 1.13
CA GLY A 74 -10.88 12.37 -0.07
C GLY A 74 -9.57 12.74 -0.77
N PRO A 75 -9.43 13.96 -1.34
CA PRO A 75 -8.26 14.34 -2.13
C PRO A 75 -6.91 14.24 -1.39
N LYS A 76 -6.94 14.31 -0.05
CA LYS A 76 -5.73 14.26 0.79
C LYS A 76 -5.01 12.93 0.74
N ILE A 77 -5.68 11.85 0.31
CA ILE A 77 -5.08 10.51 0.31
C ILE A 77 -4.36 10.16 -0.99
N ARG A 78 -4.56 10.92 -2.08
CA ARG A 78 -4.13 10.54 -3.44
C ARG A 78 -2.63 10.34 -3.59
N THR A 79 -1.83 11.18 -2.93
CA THR A 79 -0.37 11.17 -3.02
C THR A 79 0.31 10.28 -1.97
N LEU A 80 -0.47 9.69 -1.06
CA LEU A 80 0.04 8.75 -0.06
C LEU A 80 0.58 7.50 -0.74
N LYS A 81 1.62 6.89 -0.15
CA LYS A 81 2.19 5.66 -0.69
C LYS A 81 1.45 4.46 -0.11
N VAL A 82 0.96 3.57 -0.94
CA VAL A 82 0.35 2.29 -0.57
C VAL A 82 1.34 1.18 -0.89
N LEU A 83 1.47 0.22 0.02
CA LEU A 83 2.29 -0.95 -0.23
C LEU A 83 1.58 -1.86 -1.23
N CYS A 84 2.24 -2.14 -2.34
CA CYS A 84 1.79 -3.04 -3.39
C CYS A 84 2.75 -4.21 -3.54
N ARG A 85 2.25 -5.30 -4.10
CA ARG A 85 3.05 -6.36 -4.70
C ARG A 85 2.99 -6.21 -6.21
N LYS A 86 4.11 -6.40 -6.89
CA LYS A 86 4.23 -6.41 -8.35
C LYS A 86 4.72 -7.78 -8.80
N ASP A 87 4.00 -8.41 -9.72
CA ASP A 87 4.38 -9.73 -10.22
C ASP A 87 5.72 -9.64 -10.97
N ARG A 88 6.56 -10.67 -10.83
CA ARG A 88 7.83 -10.76 -11.57
C ARG A 88 7.54 -11.38 -12.94
N ASP A 89 8.00 -10.73 -14.01
CA ASP A 89 7.82 -11.20 -15.40
C ASP A 89 8.38 -12.63 -15.62
N ASP A 90 9.42 -13.01 -14.88
CA ASP A 90 10.11 -14.30 -15.03
C ASP A 90 9.25 -15.51 -14.61
N THR A 91 8.18 -15.28 -13.84
CA THR A 91 7.32 -16.36 -13.29
C THR A 91 6.40 -17.00 -14.34
N MET A 92 6.29 -16.41 -15.55
CA MET A 92 5.48 -16.92 -16.66
C MET A 92 6.19 -17.98 -17.52
N THR A 93 7.42 -18.39 -17.16
CA THR A 93 8.28 -19.24 -18.02
C THR A 93 8.50 -20.67 -17.51
N ILE A 94 7.62 -21.19 -16.64
CA ILE A 94 7.67 -22.58 -16.15
C ILE A 94 6.46 -23.37 -16.65
#